data_AF-A0A439D5T8-F1
#
_entry.id   AF-A0A439D5T8-F1
#
_cell.length_a   1.000
_cell.length_b   1.000
_cell.length_c   1.000
_cell.angle_alpha   90.00
_cell.angle_beta   90.00
_cell.angle_gamma   90.00
#
_symmetry.space_group_name_H-M   'P 1'
#
loop_
_entity.id
_entity.type
_entity.pdbx_description
1 polymer ?
#
loop_
_entity_poly.entity_id
_entity_poly.type
_entity_poly.pdbx_seq_one_letter_code
_entity_poly.pdbx_strand_id
1 'polypeptide(L)'
;MDTQAFIIPNSRKNNATRASIFLNHAFASGTFKNVYVGRYTAGERAGERCVAKEFKTGSVFQEHYFNEEMSVIRRTQEVIDDWWNAGIIGRRIFLNTPAVWTYEVSGKKALVEPIIENFEKLNSNSGWVNLVGGAWGEVMQALSHFSYHNSAGQILLCDLQGGPCSDGYILSDPAILSQTIRAYGPADLGPDGIYSFFRRHRCGSFCKRWWRTPTSQGVARFPMTRGTTMVPNPPARVRYNPLARIPK
;
A
#
# COMPACT_ATOMS: atom_id res chain seq x y z
N MET A 1 -9.89 18.63 35.95
CA MET A 1 -9.46 19.25 34.69
C MET A 1 -9.09 18.12 33.76
N ASP A 2 -10.02 17.72 32.89
CA ASP A 2 -9.76 16.71 31.88
C ASP A 2 -8.77 17.27 30.87
N THR A 3 -7.51 16.85 30.97
CA THR A 3 -6.58 16.92 29.85
C THR A 3 -7.11 15.96 28.79
N GLN A 4 -7.88 16.48 27.82
CA GLN A 4 -8.02 15.82 26.52
C GLN A 4 -6.61 15.65 25.98
N ALA A 5 -6.05 14.45 26.17
CA ALA A 5 -4.83 14.07 25.50
C ALA A 5 -5.11 14.23 24.00
N PHE A 6 -4.43 15.18 23.35
CA PHE A 6 -4.49 15.31 21.91
C PHE A 6 -4.09 13.97 21.31
N ILE A 7 -5.07 13.23 20.78
CA ILE A 7 -4.81 11.97 20.07
C ILE A 7 -4.08 12.37 18.79
N ILE A 8 -2.75 12.26 18.81
CA ILE A 8 -1.95 12.53 17.62
C ILE A 8 -2.25 11.38 16.65
N PRO A 9 -2.78 11.63 15.45
CA PRO A 9 -3.15 10.55 14.53
C PRO A 9 -1.92 9.87 13.93
N ASN A 10 -2.00 8.58 13.61
CA ASN A 10 -0.96 7.87 12.87
C ASN A 10 -1.01 8.14 11.35
N SER A 11 -1.71 9.19 10.92
CA SER A 11 -1.76 9.62 9.52
C SER A 11 -0.87 10.83 9.30
N ARG A 12 -0.08 10.81 8.22
CA ARG A 12 0.66 11.96 7.71
C ARG A 12 -0.06 12.49 6.48
N LYS A 13 -0.99 13.42 6.70
CA LYS A 13 -1.84 14.01 5.64
C LYS A 13 -1.08 15.01 4.79
N ASN A 14 -1.46 15.11 3.51
CA ASN A 14 -0.95 16.14 2.60
C ASN A 14 -1.33 17.56 3.09
N ASN A 15 -2.62 17.91 3.22
CA ASN A 15 -3.14 19.23 3.65
C ASN A 15 -2.60 20.48 2.91
N ALA A 16 -1.76 20.31 1.88
CA ALA A 16 -1.42 21.38 0.96
C ALA A 16 -2.55 21.59 -0.06
N THR A 17 -2.52 22.71 -0.77
CA THR A 17 -3.51 23.06 -1.80
C THR A 17 -2.89 23.26 -3.17
N ARG A 18 -1.57 23.43 -3.26
CA ARG A 18 -0.83 23.54 -4.52
C ARG A 18 0.61 23.06 -4.39
N ALA A 19 1.20 22.59 -5.48
CA ALA A 19 2.61 22.23 -5.59
C ALA A 19 3.14 22.48 -7.00
N SER A 20 4.44 22.68 -7.11
CA SER A 20 5.18 22.62 -8.37
C SER A 20 5.88 21.27 -8.47
N ILE A 21 5.58 20.50 -9.51
CA ILE A 21 6.15 19.16 -9.74
C ILE A 21 7.17 19.23 -10.89
N PHE A 22 8.35 18.66 -10.67
CA PHE A 22 9.44 18.63 -11.65
C PHE A 22 9.32 17.38 -12.53
N LEU A 23 8.64 17.51 -13.68
CA LEU A 23 8.30 16.39 -14.58
C LEU A 23 9.42 16.00 -15.57
N ASN A 24 10.54 16.70 -15.57
CA ASN A 24 11.65 16.47 -16.50
C ASN A 24 12.36 15.12 -16.28
N HIS A 25 12.37 14.60 -15.05
CA HIS A 25 12.98 13.31 -14.73
C HIS A 25 12.18 12.60 -13.63
N ALA A 26 11.82 11.34 -13.89
CA ALA A 26 11.18 10.50 -12.87
C ALA A 26 12.18 10.20 -11.74
N PHE A 27 11.89 10.65 -10.53
CA PHE A 27 12.70 10.37 -9.35
C PHE A 27 12.77 8.87 -9.04
N ALA A 28 11.67 8.17 -9.25
CA ALA A 28 11.60 6.71 -9.19
C ALA A 28 10.54 6.17 -10.16
N SER A 29 10.66 4.90 -10.52
CA SER A 29 9.64 4.20 -11.34
C SER A 29 9.38 2.82 -10.76
N GLY A 30 8.15 2.59 -10.31
CA GLY A 30 7.67 1.29 -9.83
C GLY A 30 6.95 0.48 -10.91
N THR A 31 6.30 -0.62 -10.54
CA THR A 31 5.49 -1.42 -11.47
C THR A 31 4.34 -0.59 -12.07
N PHE A 32 3.63 0.18 -11.24
CA PHE A 32 2.40 0.90 -11.63
C PHE A 32 2.57 2.40 -11.83
N LYS A 33 3.50 3.00 -11.09
CA LYS A 33 3.55 4.45 -10.92
C LYS A 33 4.93 4.99 -11.26
N ASN A 34 4.97 6.12 -11.97
CA ASN A 34 6.13 7.00 -12.03
C ASN A 34 6.02 8.00 -10.88
N VAL A 35 7.15 8.30 -10.25
CA VAL A 35 7.22 9.21 -9.11
C VAL A 35 8.06 10.40 -9.49
N TYR A 36 7.51 11.60 -9.33
CA TYR A 36 8.18 12.88 -9.60
C TYR A 36 8.28 13.67 -8.32
N VAL A 37 9.42 14.34 -8.12
CA VAL A 37 9.63 15.22 -6.96
C VAL A 37 9.02 16.59 -7.24
N GLY A 38 8.52 17.24 -6.20
CA GLY A 38 8.08 18.62 -6.25
C GLY A 38 8.26 19.33 -4.93
N ARG A 39 7.71 20.54 -4.86
CA ARG A 39 7.59 21.32 -3.64
C ARG A 39 6.19 21.90 -3.53
N TYR A 40 5.58 21.77 -2.36
CA TYR A 40 4.31 22.43 -2.07
C TYR A 40 4.48 23.94 -2.13
N THR A 41 3.53 24.64 -2.75
CA THR A 41 3.54 26.09 -2.96
C THR A 41 2.43 26.82 -2.22
N ALA A 42 1.43 26.09 -1.69
CA ALA A 42 0.35 26.66 -0.87
C ALA A 42 -0.25 25.61 0.08
N GLY A 43 -0.92 26.07 1.14
CA GLY A 43 -1.54 25.25 2.19
C GLY A 43 -0.59 24.96 3.36
N GLU A 44 -0.96 24.04 4.25
CA GLU A 44 -0.27 23.81 5.53
C GLU A 44 1.20 23.37 5.38
N ARG A 45 1.55 22.78 4.23
CA ARG A 45 2.91 22.30 3.94
C ARG A 45 3.68 23.19 2.96
N ALA A 46 3.26 24.43 2.73
CA ALA A 46 3.94 25.32 1.80
C ALA A 46 5.45 25.39 2.09
N GLY A 47 6.27 25.19 1.06
CA GLY A 47 7.71 25.11 1.18
C GLY A 47 8.27 23.71 1.45
N GLU A 48 7.49 22.72 1.87
CA GLU A 48 7.96 21.34 2.05
C GLU A 48 8.09 20.57 0.72
N ARG A 49 8.96 19.55 0.69
CA ARG A 49 9.12 18.66 -0.46
C ARG A 49 7.97 17.65 -0.54
N CYS A 50 7.53 17.35 -1.75
CA CYS A 50 6.49 16.37 -2.03
C CYS A 50 6.88 15.44 -3.17
N VAL A 51 6.08 14.40 -3.37
CA VAL A 51 6.11 13.58 -4.57
C VAL A 51 4.73 13.53 -5.21
N ALA A 52 4.71 13.52 -6.54
CA ALA A 52 3.54 13.21 -7.34
C ALA A 52 3.72 11.84 -7.98
N LYS A 53 2.75 10.95 -7.78
CA LYS A 53 2.75 9.58 -8.28
C LYS A 53 1.70 9.46 -9.39
N GLU A 54 2.18 9.21 -10.60
CA GLU A 54 1.37 9.07 -11.80
C GLU A 54 1.26 7.60 -12.18
N PHE A 55 0.05 7.09 -12.40
CA PHE A 55 -0.13 5.78 -13.00
C PHE A 55 0.42 5.75 -14.44
N LYS A 56 1.15 4.68 -14.79
CA LYS A 56 1.71 4.49 -16.14
C LYS A 56 0.59 4.33 -17.18
N THR A 57 0.78 4.88 -18.37
CA THR A 57 -0.19 4.88 -19.48
C THR A 57 -0.54 3.44 -19.90
N GLY A 58 -1.82 3.17 -20.19
CA GLY A 58 -2.33 1.83 -20.54
C GLY A 58 -3.44 1.31 -19.62
N SER A 59 -3.67 1.98 -18.50
CA SER A 59 -4.74 1.69 -17.54
C SER A 59 -5.95 2.59 -17.80
N VAL A 60 -6.85 2.17 -18.71
CA VAL A 60 -7.99 2.94 -19.27
C VAL A 60 -9.13 3.21 -18.27
N PHE A 61 -8.85 3.29 -16.96
CA PHE A 61 -9.84 3.54 -15.90
C PHE A 61 -9.25 4.39 -14.76
N GLN A 62 -8.65 5.55 -15.07
CA GLN A 62 -7.88 6.35 -14.11
C GLN A 62 -8.62 6.58 -12.78
N GLU A 63 -9.90 6.95 -12.80
CA GLU A 63 -10.67 7.25 -11.59
C GLU A 63 -10.86 6.04 -10.67
N HIS A 64 -11.11 4.85 -11.23
CA HIS A 64 -11.27 3.64 -10.44
C HIS A 64 -9.99 3.29 -9.65
N TYR A 65 -8.81 3.44 -10.24
CA TYR A 65 -7.54 3.16 -9.55
C TYR A 65 -7.28 4.12 -8.38
N PHE A 66 -7.63 5.40 -8.52
CA PHE A 66 -7.54 6.32 -7.40
C PHE A 66 -8.49 5.92 -6.27
N ASN A 67 -9.71 5.49 -6.59
CA ASN A 67 -10.66 5.02 -5.58
C ASN A 67 -10.19 3.73 -4.89
N GLU A 68 -9.64 2.77 -5.65
CA GLU A 68 -9.05 1.55 -5.09
C GLU A 68 -7.87 1.89 -4.18
N GLU A 69 -6.95 2.74 -4.61
CA GLU A 69 -5.82 3.17 -3.76
C GLU A 69 -6.31 3.85 -2.48
N MET A 70 -7.27 4.76 -2.57
CA MET A 70 -7.84 5.41 -1.38
C MET A 70 -8.53 4.41 -0.43
N SER A 71 -9.14 3.34 -0.97
CA SER A 71 -9.72 2.26 -0.17
C SER A 71 -8.64 1.47 0.58
N VAL A 72 -7.50 1.21 -0.06
CA VAL A 72 -6.33 0.55 0.52
C VAL A 72 -5.71 1.42 1.60
N ILE A 73 -5.56 2.73 1.36
CA ILE A 73 -5.04 3.69 2.34
C ILE A 73 -5.94 3.73 3.58
N ARG A 74 -7.27 3.83 3.41
CA ARG A 74 -8.22 3.84 4.53
C ARG A 74 -8.08 2.56 5.36
N ARG A 75 -8.08 1.39 4.70
CA ARG A 75 -8.00 0.11 5.42
C ARG A 75 -6.64 -0.10 6.09
N THR A 76 -5.57 0.42 5.49
CA THR A 76 -4.23 0.40 6.10
C THR A 76 -4.16 1.29 7.34
N GLN A 77 -4.80 2.47 7.29
CA GLN A 77 -4.86 3.37 8.43
C GLN A 77 -5.51 2.70 9.65
N GLU A 78 -6.64 2.01 9.45
CA GLU A 78 -7.32 1.22 10.50
C GLU A 78 -6.38 0.18 11.12
N VAL A 79 -5.64 -0.57 10.29
CA VAL A 79 -4.69 -1.59 10.77
C VAL A 79 -3.56 -0.95 11.59
N ILE A 80 -3.05 0.21 11.18
CA ILE A 80 -1.98 0.92 11.89
C ILE A 80 -2.48 1.47 13.22
N ASP A 81 -3.70 2.00 13.27
CA ASP A 81 -4.30 2.48 14.51
C ASP A 81 -4.57 1.33 15.48
N ASP A 82 -5.08 0.19 14.99
CA ASP A 82 -5.27 -1.02 15.81
C ASP A 82 -3.93 -1.58 16.31
N TRP A 83 -2.88 -1.55 15.49
CA TRP A 83 -1.52 -1.96 15.88
C TRP A 83 -0.98 -1.09 17.02
N TRP A 84 -1.17 0.23 16.90
CA TRP A 84 -0.78 1.19 17.94
C TRP A 84 -1.55 0.95 19.24
N ASN A 85 -2.88 0.79 19.15
CA ASN A 85 -3.74 0.53 20.30
C ASN A 85 -3.43 -0.80 20.98
N ALA A 86 -2.98 -1.80 20.22
CA ALA A 86 -2.53 -3.08 20.76
C ALA A 86 -1.18 -3.01 21.51
N GLY A 87 -0.48 -1.87 21.46
CA GLY A 87 0.76 -1.64 22.19
C GLY A 87 1.88 -2.62 21.84
N ILE A 88 1.92 -3.10 20.58
CA ILE A 88 2.88 -4.14 20.17
C ILE A 88 4.32 -3.63 20.26
N ILE A 89 4.53 -2.35 19.97
CA ILE A 89 5.82 -1.65 20.07
C ILE A 89 5.60 -0.25 20.67
N GLY A 90 6.64 0.32 21.29
CA GLY A 90 6.64 1.69 21.84
C GLY A 90 7.03 2.78 20.83
N ARG A 91 6.95 2.51 19.52
CA ARG A 91 7.31 3.42 18.42
C ARG A 91 6.15 3.52 17.44
N ARG A 92 6.01 4.67 16.78
CA ARG A 92 4.86 4.91 15.90
C ARG A 92 5.12 4.40 14.49
N ILE A 93 4.05 3.97 13.84
CA ILE A 93 4.03 3.75 12.40
C ILE A 93 3.05 4.77 11.85
N PHE A 94 3.50 5.61 10.92
CA PHE A 94 2.68 6.60 10.26
C PHE A 94 2.35 6.15 8.84
N LEU A 95 1.18 6.53 8.32
CA LEU A 95 0.83 6.33 6.93
C LEU A 95 0.74 7.66 6.20
N ASN A 96 1.47 7.81 5.09
CA ASN A 96 1.21 8.88 4.15
C ASN A 96 -0.23 8.76 3.62
N THR A 97 -1.05 9.79 3.82
CA THR A 97 -2.37 9.88 3.21
C THR A 97 -2.28 10.81 1.99
N PRO A 98 -2.19 10.27 0.77
CA PRO A 98 -2.10 11.08 -0.43
C PRO A 98 -3.41 11.81 -0.72
N ALA A 99 -3.32 12.87 -1.52
CA ALA A 99 -4.46 13.54 -2.12
C ALA A 99 -4.43 13.37 -3.65
N VAL A 100 -5.59 13.15 -4.26
CA VAL A 100 -5.73 13.06 -5.72
C VAL A 100 -5.78 14.47 -6.30
N TRP A 101 -4.76 14.88 -7.04
CA TRP A 101 -4.66 16.21 -7.65
C TRP A 101 -4.64 16.10 -9.17
N THR A 102 -4.99 17.20 -9.84
CA THR A 102 -5.00 17.31 -11.30
C THR A 102 -3.97 18.36 -11.73
N TYR A 103 -3.13 18.03 -12.70
CA TYR A 103 -2.22 19.01 -13.29
C TYR A 103 -3.00 20.04 -14.11
N GLU A 104 -2.74 21.32 -13.86
CA GLU A 104 -3.46 22.43 -14.51
C GLU A 104 -3.32 22.40 -16.05
N VAL A 105 -2.12 22.08 -16.57
CA VAL A 105 -1.84 22.13 -18.01
C VAL A 105 -2.29 20.86 -18.74
N SER A 106 -1.97 19.68 -18.19
CA SER A 106 -2.20 18.41 -18.90
C SER A 106 -3.54 17.75 -18.58
N GLY A 107 -4.22 18.19 -17.51
CA GLY A 107 -5.44 17.55 -17.00
C GLY A 107 -5.22 16.15 -16.42
N LYS A 108 -3.99 15.63 -16.39
CA LYS A 108 -3.69 14.31 -15.81
C LYS A 108 -3.83 14.35 -14.29
N LYS A 109 -4.30 13.25 -13.70
CA LYS A 109 -4.39 13.09 -12.24
C LYS A 109 -3.15 12.41 -11.67
N ALA A 110 -2.78 12.75 -10.45
CA ALA A 110 -1.70 12.14 -9.67
C ALA A 110 -2.05 12.05 -8.19
N LEU A 111 -1.46 11.07 -7.49
CA LEU A 111 -1.47 11.02 -6.03
C LEU A 111 -0.32 11.87 -5.51
N VAL A 112 -0.62 12.92 -4.74
CA VAL A 112 0.38 13.83 -4.18
C VAL A 112 0.46 13.64 -2.68
N GLU A 113 1.67 13.46 -2.17
CA GLU A 113 1.95 13.24 -0.76
C GLU A 113 3.33 13.80 -0.36
N PRO A 114 3.59 14.02 0.95
CA PRO A 114 4.88 14.51 1.38
C PRO A 114 5.95 13.46 1.10
N ILE A 115 7.16 13.90 0.73
CA ILE A 115 8.25 12.97 0.45
C ILE A 115 8.68 12.21 1.73
N ILE A 116 9.21 11.01 1.56
CA ILE A 116 9.81 10.22 2.63
C ILE A 116 11.29 10.07 2.30
N GLU A 117 12.15 10.46 3.24
CA GLU A 117 13.61 10.29 3.11
C GLU A 117 14.02 8.86 3.48
N ASN A 118 15.17 8.40 2.98
CA ASN A 118 15.70 7.05 3.23
C ASN A 118 14.68 5.94 2.91
N PHE A 119 14.00 6.08 1.78
CA PHE A 119 12.92 5.19 1.37
C PHE A 119 13.45 3.79 1.03
N GLU A 120 12.86 2.77 1.67
CA GLU A 120 13.12 1.37 1.39
C GLU A 120 11.84 0.55 1.36
N LYS A 121 11.90 -0.60 0.67
CA LYS A 121 10.85 -1.61 0.65
C LYS A 121 11.24 -2.74 1.58
N LEU A 122 10.37 -3.09 2.51
CA LEU A 122 10.64 -4.05 3.59
C LEU A 122 10.02 -5.43 3.31
N ASN A 123 8.89 -5.46 2.60
CA ASN A 123 8.33 -6.70 2.07
C ASN A 123 7.57 -6.47 0.77
N SER A 124 7.15 -7.56 0.12
CA SER A 124 6.30 -7.49 -1.07
C SER A 124 5.02 -8.33 -0.98
N ASN A 125 4.08 -8.05 -1.88
CA ASN A 125 2.84 -8.82 -2.03
C ASN A 125 3.04 -10.25 -2.55
N SER A 126 4.25 -10.60 -3.02
CA SER A 126 4.62 -11.96 -3.44
C SER A 126 5.43 -12.72 -2.37
N GLY A 127 5.66 -12.11 -1.20
CA GLY A 127 6.36 -12.71 -0.07
C GLY A 127 7.88 -12.51 -0.07
N TRP A 128 8.40 -11.52 -0.80
CA TRP A 128 9.79 -11.06 -0.64
C TRP A 128 9.95 -10.32 0.69
N VAL A 129 11.13 -10.43 1.30
CA VAL A 129 11.48 -9.78 2.57
C VAL A 129 12.85 -9.12 2.44
N ASN A 130 12.98 -7.90 2.94
CA ASN A 130 14.29 -7.25 3.07
C ASN A 130 15.06 -7.82 4.26
N LEU A 131 16.04 -8.69 4.01
CA LEU A 131 16.83 -9.34 5.06
C LEU A 131 17.79 -8.40 5.81
N VAL A 132 18.06 -7.20 5.27
CA VAL A 132 18.93 -6.20 5.91
C VAL A 132 18.15 -5.05 6.57
N GLY A 133 16.82 -5.12 6.64
CA GLY A 133 15.96 -4.08 7.19
C GLY A 133 15.99 -3.92 8.72
N GLY A 134 16.85 -4.67 9.42
CA GLY A 134 17.02 -4.62 10.88
C GLY A 134 15.69 -4.79 11.65
N ALA A 135 15.58 -4.07 12.78
CA ALA A 135 14.41 -4.14 13.64
C ALA A 135 13.10 -3.71 12.93
N TRP A 136 13.16 -2.70 12.05
CA TRP A 136 11.98 -2.27 11.30
C TRP A 136 11.53 -3.32 10.28
N GLY A 137 12.45 -4.08 9.70
CA GLY A 137 12.12 -5.26 8.89
C GLY A 137 11.29 -6.28 9.66
N GLU A 138 11.70 -6.64 10.88
CA GLU A 138 10.91 -7.54 11.74
C GLU A 138 9.56 -6.95 12.16
N VAL A 139 9.52 -5.65 12.50
CA VAL A 139 8.28 -4.94 12.84
C VAL A 139 7.29 -5.00 11.67
N MET A 140 7.74 -4.74 10.44
CA MET A 140 6.85 -4.75 9.28
C MET A 140 6.38 -6.16 8.92
N GLN A 141 7.21 -7.19 9.12
CA GLN A 141 6.76 -8.59 9.02
C GLN A 141 5.65 -8.89 10.04
N ALA A 142 5.81 -8.41 11.28
CA ALA A 142 4.81 -8.58 12.33
C ALA A 142 3.55 -7.75 12.06
N LEU A 143 3.64 -6.54 11.50
CA LEU A 143 2.49 -5.73 11.11
C LEU A 143 1.66 -6.44 10.02
N SER A 144 2.31 -7.05 9.03
CA SER A 144 1.66 -7.90 8.04
C SER A 144 0.92 -9.08 8.67
N HIS A 145 1.55 -9.81 9.60
CA HIS A 145 0.90 -10.92 10.32
C HIS A 145 -0.25 -10.43 11.21
N PHE A 146 -0.05 -9.34 11.94
CA PHE A 146 -1.06 -8.71 12.78
C PHE A 146 -2.30 -8.34 11.98
N SER A 147 -2.15 -7.75 10.79
CA SER A 147 -3.30 -7.39 9.94
C SER A 147 -4.18 -8.60 9.59
N TYR A 148 -3.58 -9.77 9.39
CA TYR A 148 -4.29 -11.02 9.15
C TYR A 148 -4.96 -11.54 10.41
N HIS A 149 -4.30 -11.47 11.56
CA HIS A 149 -4.90 -11.85 12.82
C HIS A 149 -6.08 -10.95 13.21
N ASN A 150 -5.86 -9.63 13.22
CA ASN A 150 -6.81 -8.60 13.62
C ASN A 150 -8.05 -8.57 12.72
N SER A 151 -7.89 -8.90 11.44
CA SER A 151 -9.01 -9.02 10.50
C SER A 151 -9.69 -10.40 10.51
N ALA A 152 -9.42 -11.26 11.51
CA ALA A 152 -9.93 -12.63 11.58
C ALA A 152 -9.64 -13.46 10.30
N GLY A 153 -8.52 -13.19 9.64
CA GLY A 153 -8.04 -13.86 8.44
C GLY A 153 -8.58 -13.29 7.12
N GLN A 154 -9.27 -12.16 7.15
CA GLN A 154 -9.92 -11.59 5.95
C GLN A 154 -8.94 -10.85 5.03
N ILE A 155 -7.94 -10.17 5.59
CA ILE A 155 -6.97 -9.38 4.81
C ILE A 155 -5.54 -9.58 5.30
N LEU A 156 -4.56 -9.33 4.44
CA LEU A 156 -3.16 -9.22 4.78
C LEU A 156 -2.56 -7.96 4.16
N LEU A 157 -2.02 -7.09 5.00
CA LEU A 157 -1.28 -5.90 4.61
C LEU A 157 0.15 -6.29 4.19
N CYS A 158 0.60 -5.82 3.03
CA CYS A 158 1.92 -6.10 2.46
C CYS A 158 2.38 -4.95 1.56
N ASP A 159 3.44 -5.16 0.77
CA ASP A 159 4.17 -4.11 0.06
C ASP A 159 4.54 -2.95 1.01
N LEU A 160 4.95 -3.29 2.24
CA LEU A 160 5.32 -2.32 3.24
C LEU A 160 6.63 -1.65 2.85
N GLN A 161 6.55 -0.35 2.58
CA GLN A 161 7.64 0.47 2.08
C GLN A 161 7.51 1.89 2.61
N GLY A 162 8.65 2.57 2.80
CA GLY A 162 8.69 3.83 3.52
C GLY A 162 10.07 4.12 4.09
N GLY A 163 10.16 4.96 5.11
CA GLY A 163 11.44 5.33 5.71
C GLY A 163 11.31 5.77 7.18
N PRO A 164 12.42 5.75 7.94
CA PRO A 164 12.44 6.15 9.33
C PRO A 164 12.15 7.65 9.50
N CYS A 165 11.56 8.01 10.64
CA CYS A 165 11.42 9.39 11.10
C CYS A 165 11.83 9.51 12.58
N SER A 166 11.82 10.72 13.14
CA SER A 166 12.21 10.99 14.54
C SER A 166 11.51 10.07 15.54
N ASP A 167 10.22 9.81 15.32
CA ASP A 167 9.35 9.16 16.30
C ASP A 167 8.88 7.75 15.86
N GLY A 168 9.44 7.22 14.77
CA GLY A 168 8.95 5.97 14.21
C GLY A 168 9.33 5.70 12.77
N TYR A 169 8.35 5.23 12.00
CA TYR A 169 8.50 4.87 10.60
C TYR A 169 7.30 5.37 9.79
N ILE A 170 7.52 5.89 8.59
CA ILE A 170 6.48 6.41 7.72
C ILE A 170 6.33 5.46 6.55
N LEU A 171 5.14 4.89 6.36
CA LEU A 171 4.77 4.02 5.26
C LEU A 171 4.07 4.79 4.14
N SER A 172 4.17 4.25 2.94
CA SER A 172 3.47 4.73 1.75
C SER A 172 3.25 3.59 0.74
N ASP A 173 2.27 3.75 -0.15
CA ASP A 173 1.90 2.77 -1.21
C ASP A 173 1.78 1.31 -0.69
N PRO A 174 1.00 1.04 0.38
CA PRO A 174 0.77 -0.33 0.82
C PRO A 174 -0.09 -1.10 -0.19
N ALA A 175 -0.07 -2.43 -0.11
CA ALA A 175 -1.00 -3.32 -0.81
C ALA A 175 -1.76 -4.19 0.19
N ILE A 176 -2.97 -4.59 -0.17
CA ILE A 176 -3.78 -5.53 0.61
C ILE A 176 -4.07 -6.77 -0.22
N LEU A 177 -3.78 -7.92 0.36
CA LEU A 177 -4.27 -9.22 -0.10
C LEU A 177 -5.54 -9.55 0.66
N SER A 178 -6.56 -10.08 0.00
CA SER A 178 -7.83 -10.39 0.67
C SER A 178 -8.37 -11.77 0.32
N GLN A 179 -9.34 -12.26 1.11
CA GLN A 179 -10.02 -13.53 0.78
C GLN A 179 -10.83 -13.43 -0.52
N THR A 180 -11.26 -12.23 -0.90
CA THR A 180 -11.97 -11.95 -2.15
C THR A 180 -11.00 -11.36 -3.15
N ILE A 181 -10.51 -12.19 -4.08
CA ILE A 181 -9.52 -11.76 -5.09
C ILE A 181 -9.91 -10.43 -5.75
N ARG A 182 -8.95 -9.50 -5.83
CA ARG A 182 -9.10 -8.16 -6.41
C ARG A 182 -10.08 -7.20 -5.71
N ALA A 183 -10.46 -7.46 -4.46
CA ALA A 183 -11.24 -6.49 -3.69
C ALA A 183 -10.47 -5.18 -3.43
N TYR A 184 -9.13 -5.23 -3.47
CA TYR A 184 -8.22 -4.09 -3.26
C TYR A 184 -7.35 -3.78 -4.50
N GLY A 185 -7.88 -4.04 -5.69
CA GLY A 185 -7.22 -3.73 -6.96
C GLY A 185 -6.25 -4.81 -7.47
N PRO A 186 -5.46 -4.52 -8.52
CA PRO A 186 -4.67 -5.53 -9.25
C PRO A 186 -3.52 -6.18 -8.45
N ALA A 187 -3.06 -5.53 -7.38
CA ALA A 187 -2.02 -6.05 -6.48
C ALA A 187 -2.56 -7.04 -5.44
N ASP A 188 -3.90 -7.16 -5.31
CA ASP A 188 -4.54 -8.16 -4.46
C ASP A 188 -4.50 -9.54 -5.15
N LEU A 189 -3.45 -10.29 -4.81
CA LEU A 189 -3.21 -11.66 -5.26
C LEU A 189 -4.12 -12.71 -4.56
N GLY A 190 -5.10 -12.26 -3.77
CA GLY A 190 -6.09 -13.11 -3.13
C GLY A 190 -5.51 -14.08 -2.09
N PRO A 191 -6.22 -15.19 -1.81
CA PRO A 191 -5.78 -16.22 -0.87
C PRO A 191 -4.42 -16.84 -1.22
N ASP A 192 -4.10 -16.97 -2.53
CA ASP A 192 -2.82 -17.51 -2.98
C ASP A 192 -1.65 -16.59 -2.63
N GLY A 193 -1.86 -15.27 -2.67
CA GLY A 193 -0.91 -14.28 -2.18
C GLY A 193 -0.71 -14.37 -0.67
N ILE A 194 -1.81 -14.43 0.10
CA ILE A 194 -1.78 -14.59 1.57
C ILE A 194 -0.96 -15.82 1.93
N TYR A 195 -1.24 -16.95 1.28
CA TYR A 195 -0.50 -18.18 1.50
C TYR A 195 0.99 -18.05 1.14
N SER A 196 1.29 -17.42 0.00
CA SER A 196 2.66 -17.17 -0.45
C SER A 196 3.46 -16.31 0.54
N PHE A 197 2.82 -15.34 1.19
CA PHE A 197 3.41 -14.59 2.30
C PHE A 197 3.69 -15.50 3.50
N PHE A 198 2.68 -16.21 4.01
CA PHE A 198 2.83 -17.03 5.22
C PHE A 198 3.78 -18.21 5.08
N ARG A 199 3.99 -18.73 3.86
CA ARG A 199 5.01 -19.77 3.62
C ARG A 199 6.44 -19.30 3.78
N ARG A 200 6.66 -17.99 3.66
CA ARG A 200 7.99 -17.36 3.75
C ARG A 200 8.15 -16.56 5.04
N HIS A 201 7.04 -16.18 5.65
CA HIS A 201 7.02 -15.53 6.94
C HIS A 201 7.57 -16.45 8.04
N ARG A 202 8.48 -15.91 8.84
CA ARG A 202 8.89 -16.50 10.11
C ARG A 202 8.58 -15.50 11.20
N CYS A 203 7.81 -15.92 12.19
CA CYS A 203 7.46 -15.04 13.31
C CYS A 203 8.74 -14.60 14.04
N GLY A 204 8.95 -13.28 14.09
CA GLY A 204 10.02 -12.64 14.84
C GLY A 204 9.58 -12.27 16.26
N SER A 205 10.38 -11.43 16.90
CA SER A 205 10.17 -10.97 18.29
C SER A 205 8.87 -10.18 18.50
N PHE A 206 8.38 -9.51 17.46
CA PHE A 206 7.17 -8.69 17.51
C PHE A 206 5.87 -9.46 17.18
N CYS A 207 5.96 -10.69 16.66
CA CYS A 207 4.79 -11.53 16.46
C CYS A 207 4.32 -12.16 17.77
N LYS A 208 3.01 -12.37 17.94
CA LYS A 208 2.47 -13.14 19.07
C LYS A 208 2.15 -14.57 18.63
N ARG A 209 2.50 -15.56 19.45
CA ARG A 209 2.34 -16.99 19.13
C ARG A 209 0.89 -17.40 18.86
N TRP A 210 -0.07 -16.72 19.47
CA TRP A 210 -1.50 -17.00 19.31
C TRP A 210 -2.14 -16.28 18.11
N TRP A 211 -1.36 -15.50 17.35
CA TRP A 211 -1.89 -14.84 16.16
C TRP A 211 -2.28 -15.86 15.09
N ARG A 212 -3.41 -15.58 14.44
CA ARG A 212 -3.98 -16.45 13.42
C ARG A 212 -3.00 -16.62 12.27
N THR A 213 -2.92 -17.83 11.73
CA THR A 213 -2.28 -18.16 10.45
C THR A 213 -3.29 -18.86 9.55
N PRO A 214 -3.08 -18.89 8.22
CA PRO A 214 -3.93 -19.67 7.33
C PRO A 214 -3.98 -21.14 7.73
N THR A 215 -5.17 -21.74 7.70
CA THR A 215 -5.38 -23.16 8.06
C THR A 215 -4.99 -24.12 6.95
N SER A 216 -5.03 -23.67 5.68
CA SER A 216 -4.73 -24.51 4.52
C SER A 216 -3.27 -24.43 4.08
N GLN A 217 -2.70 -25.58 3.76
CA GLN A 217 -1.40 -25.70 3.08
C GLN A 217 -1.63 -25.61 1.56
N GLY A 218 -1.76 -24.40 1.03
CA GLY A 218 -1.75 -24.17 -0.42
C GLY A 218 -0.40 -24.47 -1.08
N VAL A 219 -0.18 -24.00 -2.31
CA VAL A 219 1.17 -23.94 -2.91
C VAL A 219 1.54 -22.46 -3.08
N ALA A 220 2.79 -22.10 -2.87
CA ALA A 220 3.25 -20.73 -3.10
C ALA A 220 3.27 -20.47 -4.62
N ARG A 221 2.17 -19.99 -5.18
CA ARG A 221 1.95 -19.86 -6.63
C ARG A 221 2.68 -18.68 -7.26
N PHE A 222 3.06 -17.70 -6.46
CA PHE A 222 3.76 -16.52 -6.95
C PHE A 222 5.26 -16.62 -6.68
N PRO A 223 6.12 -16.39 -7.70
CA PRO A 223 7.55 -16.29 -7.49
C PRO A 223 7.85 -15.09 -6.58
N MET A 224 8.88 -15.25 -5.75
CA MET A 224 9.28 -14.20 -4.82
C MET A 224 9.96 -13.07 -5.60
N THR A 225 9.42 -11.87 -5.52
CA THR A 225 9.89 -10.70 -6.26
C THR A 225 9.90 -9.47 -5.35
N ARG A 226 10.94 -8.63 -5.47
CA ARG A 226 10.99 -7.34 -4.74
C ARG A 226 9.90 -6.37 -5.24
N GLY A 227 9.66 -6.36 -6.55
CA GLY A 227 8.59 -5.57 -7.18
C GLY A 227 7.19 -6.11 -6.83
N THR A 228 6.17 -5.27 -6.99
CA THR A 228 4.77 -5.68 -6.81
C THR A 228 4.34 -6.57 -7.96
N THR A 229 3.77 -7.73 -7.64
CA THR A 229 3.20 -8.71 -8.58
C THR A 229 1.71 -8.41 -8.83
N MET A 230 1.19 -8.79 -10.00
CA MET A 230 -0.21 -8.53 -10.39
C MET A 230 -0.94 -9.80 -10.81
N VAL A 231 -2.26 -9.80 -10.63
CA VAL A 231 -3.14 -10.72 -11.36
C VAL A 231 -3.45 -10.08 -12.73
N PRO A 232 -3.15 -10.73 -13.86
CA PRO A 232 -3.56 -10.22 -15.18
C PRO A 232 -5.08 -10.02 -15.23
N ASN A 233 -5.56 -8.99 -15.92
CA ASN A 233 -6.98 -8.92 -16.25
C ASN A 233 -7.34 -10.17 -17.05
N PRO A 234 -8.42 -10.90 -16.72
CA PRO A 234 -8.95 -11.85 -17.67
C PRO A 234 -9.25 -11.08 -18.97
N PRO A 235 -9.01 -11.66 -20.16
CA PRO A 235 -9.43 -11.04 -21.40
C PRO A 235 -10.90 -10.65 -21.25
N ALA A 236 -11.26 -9.43 -21.68
CA ALA A 236 -12.65 -8.99 -21.68
C ALA A 236 -13.48 -10.14 -22.22
N ARG A 237 -14.41 -10.67 -21.42
CA ARG A 237 -15.29 -11.76 -21.86
C ARG A 237 -15.84 -11.32 -23.21
N VAL A 238 -15.44 -12.00 -24.28
CA VAL A 238 -16.13 -11.90 -25.56
C VAL A 238 -17.58 -12.13 -25.18
N ARG A 239 -18.43 -11.10 -25.34
CA ARG A 239 -19.85 -11.23 -25.07
C ARG A 239 -20.30 -12.41 -25.92
N TYR A 240 -20.57 -13.55 -25.27
CA TYR A 240 -21.12 -14.71 -25.94
C TYR A 240 -22.46 -14.24 -26.48
N ASN A 241 -22.54 -13.99 -27.79
CA ASN A 241 -23.76 -13.58 -28.44
C ASN A 241 -24.65 -14.83 -28.51
N PRO A 242 -25.72 -14.94 -27.69
CA PRO A 242 -26.52 -16.16 -27.62
C PRO A 242 -27.29 -16.46 -28.91
N LEU A 243 -27.27 -15.53 -29.88
CA LEU A 243 -28.01 -15.60 -31.14
C LEU A 243 -27.17 -16.09 -32.34
N ALA A 244 -25.91 -16.46 -32.15
CA ALA A 244 -25.02 -16.88 -33.25
C ALA A 244 -25.20 -18.36 -33.69
N ARG A 245 -26.27 -19.04 -33.28
CA ARG A 245 -26.63 -20.36 -33.81
C ARG A 245 -28.10 -20.39 -34.24
N ILE A 246 -28.36 -19.88 -35.43
CA ILE A 246 -29.47 -20.38 -36.24
C ILE A 246 -28.82 -21.11 -37.43
N PRO A 247 -28.81 -22.45 -37.45
CA PRO A 247 -28.40 -23.18 -38.64
C PRO A 247 -29.43 -22.94 -39.75
N LYS A 248 -28.94 -22.78 -40.99
CA LYS A 248 -29.76 -22.87 -42.20
C LYS A 248 -30.23 -24.30 -42.41
#